data_AF-A0A2D0IKB6-F1
#
_entry.id   AF-A0A2D0IKB6-F1
#
_cell.length_a   1.000
_cell.length_b   1.000
_cell.length_c   1.000
_cell.angle_alpha   90.00
_cell.angle_beta   90.00
_cell.angle_gamma   90.00
#
_symmetry.space_group_name_H-M   'P 1'
#
loop_
_entity.id
_entity.type
_entity.pdbx_description
1 polymer ?
#
loop_
_entity_poly.entity_id
_entity_poly.type
_entity_poly.pdbx_seq_one_letter_code
_entity_poly.pdbx_strand_id
1 'polypeptide(L)'
;MARPDWGELKNKFLSDHAETGVSPKEWCESQGLNYSTARRYIKNPTAHKTAQNETRKVRNSKKRNSNTAPPFEIGNSAAVKHSGYSKYLPDSEELFKDAAELDLAHELLFVRARTLSVTNILGKLRSDFESTEDSELRGDIAKQIMGAEQALDRNIARVESIERTLASLDIDRATLPKVIADTEFRLAATRKTKLEADKLQKEIDTEKEQPIKRMEVIIVGENNQGDTDTTSR
;
A
#
# COMPACT_ATOMS: atom_id res chain seq x y z
N MET A 1 -59.21 23.31 4.45
CA MET A 1 -58.72 24.39 3.57
C MET A 1 -58.06 23.76 2.35
N ALA A 2 -58.39 24.21 1.14
CA ALA A 2 -57.81 23.71 -0.09
C ALA A 2 -56.30 24.01 -0.14
N ARG A 3 -55.50 23.06 -0.64
CA ARG A 3 -54.05 23.27 -0.80
C ARG A 3 -53.83 24.31 -1.91
N PRO A 4 -52.95 25.31 -1.73
CA PRO A 4 -52.60 26.23 -2.81
C PRO A 4 -51.98 25.45 -3.98
N ASP A 5 -52.37 25.78 -5.22
CA ASP A 5 -51.69 25.24 -6.40
C ASP A 5 -50.34 25.95 -6.57
N TRP A 6 -49.29 25.31 -6.06
CA TRP A 6 -47.92 25.82 -6.10
C TRP A 6 -47.36 25.93 -7.52
N GLY A 7 -47.90 25.21 -8.50
CA GLY A 7 -47.46 25.26 -9.89
C GLY A 7 -47.83 26.59 -10.54
N GLU A 8 -49.09 27.00 -10.40
CA GLU A 8 -49.58 28.27 -10.92
C GLU A 8 -48.94 29.47 -10.22
N LEU A 9 -48.81 29.41 -8.90
CA LEU A 9 -48.18 30.48 -8.11
C LEU A 9 -46.72 30.70 -8.50
N LYS A 10 -45.98 29.63 -8.80
CA LYS A 10 -44.61 29.74 -9.29
C LYS A 10 -44.53 30.45 -10.64
N ASN A 11 -45.46 30.15 -11.55
CA ASN A 11 -45.47 30.78 -12.87
C ASN A 11 -45.84 32.27 -12.78
N LYS A 12 -46.82 32.64 -11.96
CA LYS A 12 -47.17 34.04 -11.70
C LYS A 12 -46.00 34.82 -11.11
N PHE A 13 -45.30 34.24 -10.13
CA PHE A 13 -44.09 34.85 -9.56
C PHE A 13 -43.01 35.10 -10.62
N LEU A 14 -42.77 34.14 -11.53
CA LEU A 14 -41.77 34.31 -12.58
C LEU A 14 -42.13 35.45 -13.55
N SER A 15 -43.41 35.62 -13.89
CA SER A 15 -43.88 36.75 -14.70
C SER A 15 -43.72 38.08 -13.96
N ASP A 16 -44.23 38.18 -12.73
CA ASP A 16 -44.20 39.42 -11.96
C ASP A 16 -42.76 39.85 -11.64
N HIS A 17 -41.89 38.90 -11.30
CA HIS A 17 -40.46 39.17 -11.06
C HIS A 17 -39.74 39.60 -12.36
N ALA A 18 -40.15 39.11 -13.53
CA ALA A 18 -39.56 39.55 -14.80
C ALA A 18 -39.93 41.00 -15.14
N GLU A 19 -41.16 41.43 -14.80
CA GLU A 19 -41.64 42.79 -15.08
C GLU A 19 -41.24 43.81 -14.01
N THR A 20 -41.32 43.44 -12.73
CA THR A 20 -41.19 44.37 -11.60
C THR A 20 -39.95 44.14 -10.74
N GLY A 21 -39.28 43.00 -10.88
CA GLY A 21 -38.11 42.65 -10.08
C GLY A 21 -38.37 42.39 -8.59
N VAL A 22 -39.64 42.18 -8.20
CA VAL A 22 -40.03 42.01 -6.79
C VAL A 22 -39.41 40.77 -6.17
N SER A 23 -38.91 40.91 -4.94
CA SER A 23 -38.27 39.83 -4.19
C SER A 23 -39.24 38.67 -3.91
N PRO A 24 -38.78 37.40 -3.91
CA PRO A 24 -39.61 36.24 -3.55
C PRO A 24 -40.34 36.37 -2.21
N LYS A 25 -39.78 37.13 -1.25
CA LYS A 25 -40.38 37.34 0.07
C LYS A 25 -41.57 38.29 0.01
N GLU A 26 -41.38 39.45 -0.60
CA GLU A 26 -42.41 40.49 -0.77
C GLU A 26 -43.57 40.00 -1.63
N TRP A 27 -43.27 39.20 -2.66
CA TRP A 27 -44.31 38.59 -3.49
C TRP A 27 -45.15 37.57 -2.72
N CYS A 28 -44.54 36.74 -1.87
CA CYS A 28 -45.31 35.81 -1.04
C CYS A 28 -46.21 36.56 -0.05
N GLU A 29 -45.71 37.64 0.55
CA GLU A 29 -46.46 38.47 1.49
C GLU A 29 -47.64 39.20 0.81
N SER A 30 -47.47 39.70 -0.42
CA SER A 30 -48.55 40.34 -1.19
C SER A 30 -49.66 39.36 -1.60
N GLN A 31 -49.32 38.09 -1.85
CA GLN A 31 -50.27 37.01 -2.12
C GLN A 31 -50.88 36.41 -0.84
N GLY A 32 -50.57 36.94 0.34
CA GLY A 32 -51.06 36.43 1.63
C GLY A 32 -50.50 35.04 2.00
N LEU A 33 -49.38 34.64 1.39
CA LEU A 33 -48.74 33.34 1.60
C LEU A 33 -47.61 33.47 2.63
N ASN A 34 -47.48 32.47 3.51
CA ASN A 34 -46.35 32.41 4.43
C ASN A 34 -45.06 32.09 3.65
N TYR A 35 -44.13 33.05 3.61
CA TYR A 35 -42.85 32.90 2.90
C TYR A 35 -42.05 31.65 3.30
N SER A 36 -42.07 31.27 4.59
CA SER A 36 -41.29 30.14 5.08
C SER A 36 -41.68 28.79 4.48
N THR A 37 -42.97 28.62 4.12
CA THR A 37 -43.49 27.42 3.44
C THR A 37 -43.38 27.58 1.92
N ALA A 38 -43.64 28.78 1.40
CA ALA A 38 -43.63 29.10 -0.02
C ALA A 38 -42.23 29.06 -0.67
N ARG A 39 -41.17 29.43 0.07
CA ARG A 39 -39.77 29.49 -0.44
C ARG A 39 -39.22 28.17 -1.00
N ARG A 40 -39.84 27.03 -0.65
CA ARG A 40 -39.44 25.72 -1.19
C ARG A 40 -39.88 25.56 -2.64
N TYR A 41 -41.00 26.17 -3.01
CA TYR A 41 -41.65 26.01 -4.32
C TYR A 41 -41.42 27.20 -5.25
N ILE A 42 -41.32 28.41 -4.69
CA ILE A 42 -41.08 29.66 -5.43
C ILE A 42 -39.59 30.03 -5.27
N LYS A 43 -38.78 29.78 -6.31
CA LYS A 43 -37.32 30.03 -6.30
C LYS A 43 -36.93 30.99 -7.42
N ASN A 44 -36.03 31.94 -7.13
CA ASN A 44 -35.39 32.79 -8.14
C ASN A 44 -34.29 31.99 -8.89
N PRO A 45 -34.42 31.77 -10.21
CA PRO A 45 -33.47 30.97 -10.99
C PRO A 45 -32.08 31.61 -11.12
N THR A 46 -31.97 32.93 -10.98
CA THR A 46 -30.73 33.68 -11.27
C THR A 46 -29.72 33.63 -10.12
N ALA A 47 -30.19 33.66 -8.87
CA ALA A 47 -29.33 33.70 -7.68
C ALA A 47 -28.50 32.41 -7.46
N HIS A 48 -28.96 31.25 -7.95
CA HIS A 48 -28.22 29.99 -7.81
C HIS A 48 -27.07 29.84 -8.83
N LYS A 49 -27.16 30.48 -10.01
CA LYS A 49 -26.13 30.39 -11.05
C LYS A 49 -24.87 31.18 -10.70
N THR A 50 -25.01 32.33 -10.04
CA THR A 50 -23.89 33.19 -9.61
C THR A 50 -23.07 32.57 -8.47
N ALA A 51 -23.72 32.04 -7.43
CA ALA A 51 -23.03 31.42 -6.29
C ALA A 51 -22.22 30.14 -6.66
N GLN A 52 -22.69 29.39 -7.65
CA GLN A 52 -22.01 28.16 -8.10
C GLN A 52 -20.79 28.45 -8.99
N ASN A 53 -20.77 29.59 -9.70
CA ASN A 53 -19.64 29.99 -10.53
C ASN A 53 -18.48 30.58 -9.71
N GLU A 54 -18.78 31.35 -8.66
CA GLU A 54 -17.75 31.92 -7.77
C GLU A 54 -16.99 30.82 -7.01
N THR A 55 -17.71 29.84 -6.46
CA THR A 55 -17.11 28.72 -5.73
C THR A 55 -16.26 27.81 -6.62
N ARG A 56 -16.61 27.66 -7.90
CA ARG A 56 -15.83 26.88 -8.88
C ARG A 56 -14.52 27.58 -9.29
N LYS A 57 -14.50 28.91 -9.34
CA LYS A 57 -13.30 29.70 -9.67
C LYS A 57 -12.23 29.62 -8.57
N VAL A 58 -12.64 29.69 -7.29
CA VAL A 58 -11.74 29.57 -6.13
C VAL A 58 -11.15 28.15 -6.00
N ARG A 59 -11.91 27.12 -6.39
CA ARG A 59 -11.42 25.72 -6.34
C ARG A 59 -10.38 25.39 -7.43
N ASN A 60 -10.46 26.07 -8.58
CA ASN A 60 -9.52 25.84 -9.69
C ASN A 60 -8.20 26.61 -9.56
N SER A 61 -8.16 27.75 -8.85
CA SER A 61 -6.91 28.48 -8.61
C SER A 61 -5.99 27.77 -7.61
N LYS A 62 -6.54 26.96 -6.70
CA LYS A 62 -5.77 26.19 -5.72
C LYS A 62 -5.17 24.88 -6.25
N LYS A 63 -5.52 24.48 -7.49
CA LYS A 63 -5.16 23.17 -8.07
C LYS A 63 -4.00 23.21 -9.08
N ARG A 64 -3.37 24.36 -9.31
CA ARG A 64 -2.34 24.54 -10.35
C ARG A 64 -0.90 24.65 -9.84
N ASN A 65 -0.58 24.06 -8.69
CA ASN A 65 0.82 23.83 -8.32
C ASN A 65 1.04 22.65 -7.34
N SER A 66 0.37 21.52 -7.56
CA SER A 66 0.64 20.28 -6.80
C SER A 66 1.33 19.24 -7.69
N ASN A 67 2.56 19.55 -8.10
CA ASN A 67 3.58 18.51 -8.36
C ASN A 67 4.21 18.00 -7.05
N THR A 68 3.61 18.32 -5.92
CA THR A 68 4.01 17.78 -4.63
C THR A 68 3.45 16.36 -4.56
N ALA A 69 4.27 15.38 -4.97
CA ALA A 69 4.22 14.06 -4.35
C ALA A 69 4.07 14.24 -2.82
N PRO A 70 3.36 13.36 -2.09
CA PRO A 70 3.31 13.47 -0.64
C PRO A 70 4.72 13.72 -0.11
N PRO A 71 4.95 14.73 0.77
CA PRO A 71 6.30 15.18 1.15
C PRO A 71 7.20 14.08 1.72
N PHE A 72 6.62 12.92 2.00
CA PHE A 72 7.27 11.71 2.47
C PHE A 72 6.52 10.51 1.90
N GLU A 73 7.26 9.57 1.33
CA GLU A 73 6.75 8.23 1.02
C GLU A 73 6.37 7.51 2.32
N ILE A 74 5.42 6.58 2.25
CA ILE A 74 5.06 5.73 3.39
C ILE A 74 6.30 4.93 3.78
N GLY A 75 6.78 5.11 5.02
CA GLY A 75 8.03 4.52 5.50
C GLY A 75 9.25 5.44 5.43
N ASN A 76 9.08 6.74 5.16
CA ASN A 76 10.17 7.70 5.24
C ASN A 76 10.74 7.80 6.67
N SER A 77 11.83 7.11 6.92
CA SER A 77 12.62 7.14 8.16
C SER A 77 13.83 8.07 8.07
N ALA A 78 13.99 8.85 6.99
CA ALA A 78 15.19 9.67 6.76
C ALA A 78 15.45 10.71 7.86
N ALA A 79 14.41 11.13 8.59
CA ALA A 79 14.53 12.05 9.72
C ALA A 79 14.66 11.35 11.09
N VAL A 80 14.47 10.03 11.15
CA VAL A 80 14.49 9.26 12.40
C VAL A 80 15.93 8.84 12.67
N LYS A 81 16.62 9.56 13.55
CA LYS A 81 18.03 9.28 13.84
C LYS A 81 18.22 8.03 14.72
N HIS A 82 17.41 7.86 15.78
CA HIS A 82 17.76 6.91 16.86
C HIS A 82 16.59 6.07 17.42
N SER A 83 15.49 5.95 16.66
CA SER A 83 14.25 5.29 17.08
C SER A 83 13.66 5.81 18.40
N GLY A 84 12.56 5.23 18.86
CA GLY A 84 11.87 5.60 20.11
C GLY A 84 12.64 5.24 21.38
N TYR A 85 13.74 4.48 21.29
CA TYR A 85 14.52 4.03 22.46
C TYR A 85 15.51 5.06 22.96
N SER A 86 15.97 5.97 22.10
CA SER A 86 16.89 7.07 22.45
C SER A 86 16.46 7.87 23.68
N LYS A 87 15.15 8.07 23.88
CA LYS A 87 14.61 8.79 25.05
C LYS A 87 14.93 8.17 26.42
N TYR A 88 15.38 6.92 26.46
CA TYR A 88 15.69 6.21 27.71
C TYR A 88 17.19 6.06 27.97
N LEU A 89 18.04 6.48 27.04
CA LEU A 89 19.49 6.29 27.10
C LEU A 89 20.18 7.64 27.33
N PRO A 90 21.01 7.77 28.38
CA PRO A 90 21.99 8.85 28.45
C PRO A 90 22.90 8.82 27.22
N ASP A 91 23.32 9.98 26.74
CA ASP A 91 24.27 10.12 25.62
C ASP A 91 23.85 9.38 24.33
N SER A 92 22.54 9.28 24.09
CA SER A 92 21.98 8.46 23.01
C SER A 92 22.56 8.80 21.63
N GLU A 93 22.80 10.08 21.33
CA GLU A 93 23.30 10.49 20.01
C GLU A 93 24.66 9.84 19.68
N GLU A 94 25.59 9.84 20.62
CA GLU A 94 26.92 9.25 20.44
C GLU A 94 26.83 7.72 20.43
N LEU A 95 26.08 7.15 21.37
CA LEU A 95 25.92 5.69 21.48
C LEU A 95 25.33 5.06 20.21
N PHE A 96 24.30 5.66 19.63
CA PHE A 96 23.69 5.14 18.41
C PHE A 96 24.55 5.39 17.17
N LYS A 97 25.34 6.47 17.16
CA LYS A 97 26.32 6.70 16.09
C LYS A 97 27.37 5.59 16.07
N ASP A 98 27.98 5.30 17.23
CA ASP A 98 28.97 4.23 17.35
C ASP A 98 28.35 2.87 17.02
N ALA A 99 27.13 2.60 17.49
CA ALA A 99 26.41 1.36 17.20
C ALA A 99 26.12 1.17 15.70
N ALA A 100 25.91 2.25 14.94
CA ALA A 100 25.67 2.18 13.50
C ALA A 100 26.92 1.75 12.70
N GLU A 101 28.12 1.92 13.28
CA GLU A 101 29.39 1.50 12.69
C GLU A 101 29.73 0.03 13.00
N LEU A 102 29.04 -0.58 13.97
CA LEU A 102 29.26 -1.97 14.35
C LEU A 102 28.52 -2.94 13.42
N ASP A 103 29.17 -4.08 13.16
CA ASP A 103 28.54 -5.21 12.47
C ASP A 103 28.75 -6.52 13.26
N LEU A 104 28.16 -7.60 12.74
CA LEU A 104 28.28 -8.93 13.34
C LEU A 104 29.72 -9.45 13.39
N ALA A 105 30.61 -9.02 12.50
CA ALA A 105 32.01 -9.44 12.51
C ALA A 105 32.78 -8.75 13.65
N HIS A 106 32.51 -7.47 13.90
CA HIS A 106 33.04 -6.75 15.05
C HIS A 106 32.51 -7.35 16.36
N GLU A 107 31.22 -7.67 16.44
CA GLU A 107 30.65 -8.37 17.60
C GLU A 107 31.31 -9.73 17.84
N LEU A 108 31.53 -10.52 16.78
CA LEU A 108 32.21 -11.82 16.87
C LEU A 108 33.62 -11.67 17.45
N LEU A 109 34.40 -10.72 16.92
CA LEU A 109 35.74 -10.44 17.40
C LEU A 109 35.72 -10.02 18.88
N PHE A 110 34.79 -9.16 19.26
CA PHE A 110 34.65 -8.70 20.63
C PHE A 110 34.30 -9.85 21.59
N VAL A 111 33.35 -10.72 21.25
CA VAL A 111 33.00 -11.87 22.09
C VAL A 111 34.16 -12.85 22.19
N ARG A 112 34.91 -13.11 21.11
CA ARG A 112 36.14 -13.93 21.15
C ARG A 112 37.20 -13.33 22.08
N ALA A 113 37.45 -12.02 21.97
CA ALA A 113 38.37 -11.32 22.87
C ALA A 113 37.91 -11.40 24.33
N ARG A 114 36.60 -11.26 24.57
CA ARG A 114 36.00 -11.42 25.89
C ARG A 114 36.16 -12.84 26.43
N THR A 115 36.00 -13.88 25.61
CA THR A 115 36.27 -15.27 26.00
C THR A 115 37.70 -15.43 26.50
N LEU A 116 38.68 -14.94 25.73
CA LEU A 116 40.10 -14.98 26.15
C LEU A 116 40.34 -14.21 27.46
N SER A 117 39.72 -13.03 27.60
CA SER A 117 39.81 -12.24 28.83
C SER A 117 39.22 -12.99 30.04
N VAL A 118 38.06 -13.63 29.89
CA VAL A 118 37.42 -14.41 30.96
C VAL A 118 38.25 -15.65 31.31
N THR A 119 38.81 -16.34 30.33
CA THR A 119 39.72 -17.48 30.56
C THR A 119 40.94 -17.06 31.39
N ASN A 120 41.52 -15.90 31.09
CA ASN A 120 42.65 -15.37 31.87
C ASN A 120 42.25 -15.03 33.32
N ILE A 121 41.06 -14.43 33.51
CA ILE A 121 40.52 -14.14 34.85
C ILE A 121 40.27 -15.44 35.61
N LEU A 122 39.71 -16.46 34.96
CA LEU A 122 39.47 -17.77 35.55
C LEU A 122 40.77 -18.43 36.05
N GLY A 123 41.85 -18.33 35.28
CA GLY A 123 43.17 -18.80 35.70
C GLY A 123 43.67 -18.12 36.97
N LYS A 124 43.52 -16.80 37.07
CA LYS A 124 43.87 -16.04 38.28
C LYS A 124 43.01 -16.44 39.46
N LEU A 125 41.68 -16.49 39.29
CA LEU A 125 40.75 -16.89 40.35
C LEU A 125 41.05 -18.30 40.86
N ARG A 126 41.44 -19.24 39.99
CA ARG A 126 41.84 -20.59 40.39
C ARG A 126 43.12 -20.58 41.23
N SER A 127 44.13 -19.81 40.82
CA SER A 127 45.35 -19.63 41.61
C SER A 127 45.05 -18.99 42.98
N ASP A 128 44.20 -17.96 43.01
CA ASP A 128 43.80 -17.28 44.24
C ASP A 128 43.04 -18.25 45.16
N PHE A 129 42.15 -19.07 44.61
CA PHE A 129 41.41 -20.10 45.34
C PHE A 129 42.32 -21.14 46.01
N GLU A 130 43.39 -21.56 45.32
CA GLU A 130 44.37 -22.50 45.86
C GLU A 130 45.22 -21.87 46.99
N SER A 131 45.60 -20.60 46.82
CA SER A 131 46.44 -19.87 47.79
C SER A 131 45.70 -19.36 49.02
N THR A 132 44.37 -19.28 48.98
CA THR A 132 43.56 -18.73 50.07
C THR A 132 43.27 -19.77 51.15
N GLU A 133 43.71 -19.48 52.39
CA GLU A 133 43.45 -20.29 53.58
C GLU A 133 42.14 -19.91 54.28
N ASP A 134 41.68 -18.65 54.13
CA ASP A 134 40.42 -18.18 54.70
C ASP A 134 39.22 -18.84 54.00
N SER A 135 38.41 -19.55 54.78
CA SER A 135 37.25 -20.29 54.28
C SER A 135 36.16 -19.38 53.72
N GLU A 136 36.00 -18.15 54.23
CA GLU A 136 34.95 -17.25 53.75
C GLU A 136 35.32 -16.68 52.39
N LEU A 137 36.54 -16.12 52.27
CA LEU A 137 37.09 -15.62 51.01
C LEU A 137 37.17 -16.72 49.94
N ARG A 138 37.56 -17.94 50.33
CA ARG A 138 37.60 -19.08 49.43
C ARG A 138 36.20 -19.43 48.87
N GLY A 139 35.17 -19.30 49.69
CA GLY A 139 33.78 -19.46 49.27
C GLY A 139 33.34 -18.42 48.24
N ASP A 140 33.76 -17.17 48.39
CA ASP A 140 33.44 -16.10 47.44
C ASP A 140 34.20 -16.23 46.12
N ILE A 141 35.48 -16.61 46.16
CA ILE A 141 36.26 -16.91 44.95
C ILE A 141 35.61 -18.07 44.18
N ALA A 142 35.15 -19.13 44.87
CA ALA A 142 34.42 -20.22 44.21
C ALA A 142 33.14 -19.73 43.50
N LYS A 143 32.37 -18.81 44.10
CA LYS A 143 31.21 -18.20 43.43
C LYS A 143 31.63 -17.42 42.18
N GLN A 144 32.73 -16.67 42.25
CA GLN A 144 33.26 -15.92 41.11
C GLN A 144 33.74 -16.84 39.99
N ILE A 145 34.41 -17.96 40.33
CA ILE A 145 34.82 -19.00 39.37
C ILE A 145 33.60 -19.56 38.65
N MET A 146 32.57 -19.97 39.38
CA MET A 146 31.32 -20.47 38.78
C MET A 146 30.67 -19.41 37.86
N GLY A 147 30.64 -18.15 38.29
CA GLY A 147 30.12 -17.05 37.49
C GLY A 147 30.93 -16.80 36.20
N ALA A 148 32.25 -16.92 36.27
CA ALA A 148 33.15 -16.79 35.13
C ALA A 148 33.00 -17.95 34.14
N GLU A 149 32.85 -19.20 34.63
CA GLU A 149 32.60 -20.37 33.80
C GLU A 149 31.25 -20.26 33.07
N GLN A 150 30.18 -19.86 33.76
CA GLN A 150 28.89 -19.59 33.11
C GLN A 150 28.96 -18.44 32.09
N ALA A 151 29.76 -17.41 32.35
CA ALA A 151 30.00 -16.35 31.38
C ALA A 151 30.75 -16.86 30.14
N LEU A 152 31.68 -17.79 30.32
CA LEU A 152 32.44 -18.42 29.24
C LEU A 152 31.52 -19.28 28.35
N ASP A 153 30.65 -20.10 28.94
CA ASP A 153 29.66 -20.90 28.19
C ASP A 153 28.72 -20.02 27.36
N ARG A 154 28.23 -18.92 27.93
CA ARG A 154 27.40 -17.94 27.20
C ARG A 154 28.15 -17.29 26.04
N ASN A 155 29.43 -16.95 26.24
CA ASN A 155 30.25 -16.39 25.17
C ASN A 155 30.48 -17.41 24.05
N ILE A 156 30.78 -18.68 24.38
CA ILE A 156 30.95 -19.74 23.38
C ILE A 156 29.67 -19.93 22.56
N ALA A 157 28.51 -20.03 23.23
CA ALA A 157 27.22 -20.14 22.54
C ALA A 157 26.93 -18.92 21.64
N ARG A 158 27.32 -17.71 22.08
CA ARG A 158 27.17 -16.49 21.28
C ARG A 158 28.11 -16.49 20.06
N VAL A 159 29.36 -16.94 20.20
CA VAL A 159 30.31 -17.10 19.08
C VAL A 159 29.73 -18.05 18.03
N GLU A 160 29.27 -19.23 18.44
CA GLU A 160 28.65 -20.20 17.54
C GLU A 160 27.39 -19.64 16.84
N SER A 161 26.56 -18.91 17.60
CA SER A 161 25.37 -18.26 17.05
C SER A 161 25.72 -17.21 16.00
N ILE A 162 26.68 -16.32 16.28
CA ILE A 162 27.07 -15.26 15.34
C ILE A 162 27.70 -15.87 14.09
N GLU A 163 28.56 -16.87 14.23
CA GLU A 163 29.16 -17.57 13.08
C GLU A 163 28.11 -18.24 12.20
N ARG A 164 27.12 -18.90 12.80
CA ARG A 164 26.00 -19.49 12.04
C ARG A 164 25.21 -18.42 11.27
N THR A 165 24.94 -17.28 11.90
CA THR A 165 24.25 -16.17 11.24
C THR A 165 25.07 -15.59 10.09
N LEU A 166 26.38 -15.36 10.29
CA LEU A 166 27.27 -14.88 9.23
C LEU A 166 27.31 -15.83 8.05
N ALA A 167 27.44 -17.15 8.29
CA ALA A 167 27.41 -18.16 7.24
C ALA A 167 26.07 -18.17 6.47
N SER A 168 24.95 -18.01 7.17
CA SER A 168 23.63 -17.89 6.52
C SER A 168 23.54 -16.64 5.64
N LEU A 169 24.01 -15.49 6.13
CA LEU A 169 24.00 -14.24 5.36
C LEU A 169 24.89 -14.32 4.12
N ASP A 170 26.01 -15.03 4.19
CA ASP A 170 26.87 -15.25 3.02
C ASP A 170 26.20 -16.14 1.97
N ILE A 171 25.48 -17.19 2.40
CA ILE A 171 24.65 -18.01 1.50
C ILE A 171 23.53 -17.18 0.88
N ASP A 172 22.84 -16.37 1.66
CA ASP A 172 21.78 -15.49 1.18
C ASP A 172 22.32 -14.49 0.16
N ARG A 173 23.48 -13.88 0.45
CA ARG A 173 24.16 -12.96 -0.47
C ARG A 173 24.55 -13.65 -1.78
N ALA A 174 25.00 -14.91 -1.73
CA ALA A 174 25.34 -15.67 -2.92
C ALA A 174 24.11 -16.13 -3.72
N THR A 175 22.97 -16.40 -3.06
CA THR A 175 21.75 -16.90 -3.69
C THR A 175 20.82 -15.79 -4.19
N LEU A 176 20.85 -14.61 -3.58
CA LEU A 176 19.97 -13.49 -3.90
C LEU A 176 20.03 -13.05 -5.37
N PRO A 177 21.18 -12.95 -6.05
CA PRO A 177 21.24 -12.58 -7.46
C PRO A 177 20.49 -13.56 -8.37
N LYS A 178 20.58 -14.86 -8.08
CA LYS A 178 19.83 -15.90 -8.80
C LYS A 178 18.33 -15.74 -8.57
N VAL A 179 17.91 -15.51 -7.33
CA VAL A 179 16.49 -15.30 -7.00
C VAL A 179 15.95 -14.09 -7.77
N ILE A 180 16.70 -12.98 -7.80
CA ILE A 180 16.33 -11.78 -8.57
C ILE A 180 16.19 -12.13 -10.05
N ALA A 181 17.19 -12.76 -10.66
CA ALA A 181 17.14 -13.14 -12.07
C ALA A 181 15.96 -14.08 -12.40
N ASP A 182 15.70 -15.09 -11.55
CA ASP A 182 14.57 -15.99 -11.70
C ASP A 182 13.23 -15.25 -11.57
N THR A 183 13.12 -14.27 -10.68
CA THR A 183 11.91 -13.45 -10.53
C THR A 183 11.67 -12.57 -11.74
N GLU A 184 12.72 -11.93 -12.27
CA GLU A 184 12.65 -11.12 -13.48
C GLU A 184 12.25 -11.95 -14.70
N PHE A 185 12.83 -13.14 -14.83
CA PHE A 185 12.48 -14.09 -15.89
C PHE A 185 10.99 -14.47 -15.84
N ARG A 186 10.47 -14.80 -14.64
CA ARG A 186 9.04 -15.12 -14.47
C ARG A 186 8.14 -13.92 -14.77
N LEU A 187 8.53 -12.70 -14.40
CA LEU A 187 7.81 -11.48 -14.75
C LEU A 187 7.79 -11.24 -16.27
N ALA A 188 8.90 -11.49 -16.97
CA ALA A 188 8.96 -11.39 -18.41
C ALA A 188 8.10 -12.46 -19.10
N ALA A 189 8.16 -13.70 -18.64
CA ALA A 189 7.34 -14.80 -19.15
C ALA A 189 5.84 -14.52 -18.97
N THR A 190 5.42 -14.05 -17.79
CA THR A 190 4.02 -13.68 -17.53
C THR A 190 3.54 -12.49 -18.35
N ARG A 191 4.42 -11.51 -18.67
CA ARG A 191 4.10 -10.44 -19.61
C ARG A 191 3.88 -10.98 -21.01
N LYS A 192 4.75 -11.89 -21.48
CA LYS A 192 4.62 -12.52 -22.79
C LYS A 192 3.29 -13.27 -22.92
N THR A 193 2.97 -14.13 -21.95
CA THR A 193 1.71 -14.91 -21.99
C THR A 193 0.47 -14.03 -21.91
N LYS A 194 0.50 -12.92 -21.15
CA LYS A 194 -0.58 -11.93 -21.15
C LYS A 194 -0.78 -11.28 -22.52
N LEU A 195 0.31 -10.86 -23.17
CA LEU A 195 0.22 -10.26 -24.52
C LEU A 195 -0.29 -11.26 -25.57
N GLU A 196 0.13 -12.53 -25.48
CA GLU A 196 -0.39 -13.59 -26.35
C GLU A 196 -1.88 -13.84 -26.10
N ALA A 197 -2.32 -13.87 -24.84
CA ALA A 197 -3.74 -13.98 -24.48
C ALA A 197 -4.57 -12.79 -25.00
N ASP A 198 -4.05 -11.56 -24.86
CA ASP A 198 -4.71 -10.34 -25.37
C ASP A 198 -4.82 -10.37 -26.90
N LYS A 199 -3.81 -10.90 -27.59
CA LYS A 199 -3.83 -11.06 -29.05
C LYS A 199 -4.89 -12.08 -29.48
N LEU A 200 -4.93 -13.25 -28.84
CA LEU A 200 -5.94 -14.28 -29.09
C LEU A 200 -7.36 -13.76 -28.81
N GLN A 201 -7.54 -12.99 -27.73
CA GLN A 201 -8.84 -12.40 -27.42
C GLN A 201 -9.31 -11.45 -28.53
N LYS A 202 -8.42 -10.61 -29.06
CA LYS A 202 -8.72 -9.74 -30.20
C LYS A 202 -9.07 -10.53 -31.45
N GLU A 203 -8.33 -11.61 -31.75
CA GLU A 203 -8.64 -12.48 -32.90
C GLU A 203 -10.04 -13.10 -32.76
N ILE A 204 -10.39 -13.62 -31.58
CA ILE A 204 -11.74 -14.14 -31.29
C ILE A 204 -12.82 -13.07 -31.44
N ASP A 205 -12.58 -11.86 -30.96
CA ASP A 205 -13.54 -10.77 -31.07
C ASP A 205 -13.74 -10.34 -32.54
N THR A 206 -12.67 -10.33 -33.35
CA THR A 206 -12.77 -10.06 -34.79
C THR A 206 -13.49 -11.17 -35.56
N GLU A 207 -13.33 -12.43 -35.17
CA GLU A 207 -14.07 -13.55 -35.79
C GLU A 207 -15.57 -13.51 -35.47
N LYS A 208 -15.96 -13.04 -34.27
CA LYS A 208 -17.38 -12.84 -33.91
C LYS A 208 -18.03 -11.68 -34.66
N GLU A 209 -17.27 -10.66 -35.04
CA GLU A 209 -17.76 -9.52 -35.82
C GLU A 209 -17.91 -9.82 -37.33
N GLN A 210 -17.25 -10.86 -37.85
CA GLN A 210 -17.44 -11.31 -39.24
C GLN A 210 -18.81 -12.01 -39.34
N PRO A 211 -19.81 -11.43 -40.05
CA PRO A 211 -21.11 -12.08 -40.19
C PRO A 211 -20.92 -13.40 -40.92
N ILE A 212 -21.39 -14.49 -40.30
CA ILE A 212 -21.46 -15.81 -40.92
C ILE A 212 -22.18 -15.64 -42.27
N LYS A 213 -21.44 -15.70 -43.38
CA LYS A 213 -22.03 -15.79 -44.71
C LYS A 213 -22.80 -17.11 -44.76
N ARG A 214 -24.12 -17.06 -44.48
CA ARG A 214 -25.02 -18.18 -44.77
C ARG A 214 -24.89 -18.46 -46.26
N MET A 215 -24.28 -19.58 -46.58
CA MET A 215 -24.28 -20.15 -47.91
C MET A 215 -25.71 -20.59 -48.19
N GLU A 216 -26.50 -19.74 -48.86
CA GLU A 216 -27.83 -20.12 -49.32
C GLU A 216 -27.67 -21.23 -50.37
N VAL A 217 -27.98 -22.46 -49.96
CA VAL A 217 -28.14 -23.59 -50.87
C VAL A 217 -29.43 -23.35 -51.64
N ILE A 218 -29.30 -22.83 -52.87
CA ILE A 218 -30.42 -22.73 -53.82
C ILE A 218 -30.69 -24.16 -54.31
N ILE A 219 -31.75 -24.79 -53.78
CA ILE A 219 -32.29 -26.02 -54.35
C ILE A 219 -33.06 -25.62 -55.60
N VAL A 220 -32.46 -25.81 -56.78
CA VAL A 220 -33.17 -25.72 -58.05
C VAL A 220 -34.03 -26.98 -58.16
N GLY A 221 -35.35 -26.82 -58.03
CA GLY A 221 -36.30 -27.88 -58.29
C GLY A 221 -36.37 -28.16 -59.79
N GLU A 222 -35.78 -29.28 -60.23
CA GLU A 222 -36.05 -29.85 -61.55
C GLU A 222 -37.44 -30.46 -61.55
N ASN A 223 -38.42 -29.74 -62.09
CA ASN A 223 -39.62 -30.33 -62.66
C ASN A 223 -39.24 -30.96 -64.00
N ASN A 224 -39.18 -32.29 -64.08
CA ASN A 224 -39.24 -32.98 -65.36
C ASN A 224 -40.39 -33.98 -65.36
N GLN A 225 -41.41 -33.57 -66.11
CA GLN A 225 -42.59 -34.33 -66.47
C GLN A 225 -42.22 -35.31 -67.60
N GLY A 226 -42.49 -36.60 -67.38
CA GLY A 226 -42.70 -37.59 -68.44
C GLY A 226 -41.46 -38.05 -69.22
N ASP A 227 -41.10 -39.32 -69.06
CA ASP A 227 -41.51 -40.26 -70.10
C ASP A 227 -41.52 -41.69 -69.55
N THR A 228 -42.60 -42.39 -69.88
CA THR A 228 -42.77 -43.82 -69.63
C THR A 228 -42.08 -44.57 -70.75
N ASP A 229 -41.11 -45.43 -70.47
CA ASP A 229 -41.03 -46.66 -71.24
C ASP A 229 -40.43 -47.85 -70.48
N THR A 230 -41.25 -48.88 -70.45
CA THR A 230 -40.99 -50.29 -70.27
C THR A 230 -39.66 -50.78 -70.85
N THR A 231 -38.94 -51.64 -70.12
CA THR A 231 -38.66 -53.04 -70.53
C THR A 231 -37.74 -53.76 -69.54
N SER A 232 -38.24 -54.90 -69.09
CA SER A 232 -37.59 -55.97 -68.35
C SER A 232 -36.28 -56.47 -68.97
N ARG A 233 -35.24 -56.63 -68.14
CA ARG A 233 -34.55 -57.91 -67.93
C ARG A 233 -33.53 -57.84 -66.79
#